data_AF-A0A529SHY1-F1
#
_entry.id   AF-A0A529SHY1-F1
#
_cell.length_a   1.000
_cell.length_b   1.000
_cell.length_c   1.000
_cell.angle_alpha   90.00
_cell.angle_beta   90.00
_cell.angle_gamma   90.00
#
_symmetry.space_group_name_H-M   'P 1'
#
loop_
_entity.id
_entity.type
_entity.pdbx_description
1 polymer ?
#
loop_
_entity_poly.entity_id
_entity_poly.type
_entity_poly.pdbx_seq_one_letter_code
_entity_poly.pdbx_strand_id
1 'polypeptide(L)'
;IDVLLHGQSPDIGQGVDNAADRQGEEGAGDQGIMFGYACRETPDLMPAPIYYSHKILELLAAARHEGNGEAGKLGPDAKSQVTVRYADGKAAEVTQIVLSTQHLDASWDSKKVRKVVEPYIREALGELKIAEDCNWY
;
A
#
# COMPACT_ATOMS: atom_id res chain seq x y z
N ILE A 1 4.29 21.30 -18.31
CA ILE A 1 4.25 19.86 -18.59
C ILE A 1 5.00 19.67 -19.88
N ASP A 2 6.13 18.98 -19.85
CA ASP A 2 6.97 18.73 -21.02
C ASP A 2 6.73 17.30 -21.52
N VAL A 3 6.74 17.10 -22.84
CA VAL A 3 6.48 15.79 -23.47
C VAL A 3 7.72 15.35 -24.22
N LEU A 4 8.39 14.30 -23.70
CA LEU A 4 9.66 13.77 -24.22
C LEU A 4 9.52 12.33 -24.75
N LEU A 5 8.34 11.96 -25.27
CA LEU A 5 8.07 10.62 -25.78
C LEU A 5 8.72 10.41 -27.16
N HIS A 6 9.32 9.25 -27.38
CA HIS A 6 9.79 8.79 -28.68
C HIS A 6 9.20 7.41 -29.02
N GLY A 7 9.26 7.02 -30.31
CA GLY A 7 8.85 5.68 -30.74
C GLY A 7 9.78 4.59 -30.19
N GLN A 8 9.30 3.34 -30.17
CA GLN A 8 10.09 2.18 -29.76
C GLN A 8 11.29 1.96 -30.70
N SER A 9 12.40 1.44 -30.17
CA SER A 9 13.54 1.03 -30.99
C SER A 9 13.15 -0.13 -31.92
N PRO A 10 13.44 -0.04 -33.24
CA PRO A 10 13.19 -1.13 -34.19
C PRO A 10 13.89 -2.44 -33.81
N ASP A 11 15.09 -2.37 -33.21
CA ASP A 11 15.88 -3.54 -32.82
C ASP A 11 15.21 -4.33 -31.67
N ILE A 12 14.54 -3.63 -30.76
CA ILE A 12 13.78 -4.25 -29.67
C ILE A 12 12.47 -4.82 -30.21
N GLY A 13 11.76 -4.06 -31.06
CA GLY A 13 10.53 -4.52 -31.70
C GLY A 13 10.73 -5.81 -32.49
N GLN A 14 11.85 -5.95 -33.21
CA GLN A 14 12.17 -7.17 -33.94
C GLN A 14 12.28 -8.42 -33.05
N GLY A 15 12.82 -8.28 -31.83
CA GLY A 15 12.97 -9.38 -30.87
C GLY A 15 11.67 -9.76 -30.15
N VAL A 16 10.70 -8.83 -30.06
CA VAL A 16 9.38 -9.06 -29.44
C VAL A 16 8.38 -9.63 -30.44
N ASP A 17 8.28 -9.01 -31.63
CA ASP A 17 7.26 -9.31 -32.64
C ASP A 17 7.53 -10.62 -33.40
N ASN A 18 8.78 -11.08 -33.40
CA ASN A 18 9.19 -12.34 -34.02
C ASN A 18 9.99 -13.15 -32.99
N ALA A 19 9.32 -13.68 -31.96
CA ALA A 19 9.96 -14.69 -31.12
C ALA A 19 10.48 -15.80 -32.04
N ALA A 20 11.78 -16.13 -31.92
CA ALA A 20 12.50 -17.00 -32.84
C ALA A 20 11.94 -18.45 -32.90
N ASP A 21 10.97 -18.76 -32.04
CA ASP A 21 10.63 -20.11 -31.63
C ASP A 21 9.29 -20.57 -32.24
N ARG A 22 8.36 -19.64 -32.56
CA ARG A 22 7.03 -19.92 -33.15
C ARG A 22 6.33 -18.65 -33.68
N GLN A 23 5.74 -18.75 -34.88
CA GLN A 23 4.82 -17.71 -35.38
C GLN A 23 3.59 -17.59 -34.47
N GLY A 24 3.36 -16.39 -33.92
CA GLY A 24 2.22 -16.09 -33.03
C GLY A 24 2.54 -16.11 -31.53
N GLU A 25 3.80 -16.30 -31.14
CA GLU A 25 4.27 -16.15 -29.76
C GLU A 25 5.14 -14.89 -29.64
N GLU A 26 4.89 -14.06 -28.63
CA GLU A 26 5.70 -12.86 -28.32
C GLU A 26 6.81 -13.21 -27.33
N GLY A 27 8.03 -12.73 -27.60
CA GLY A 27 9.19 -12.93 -26.72
C GLY A 27 9.22 -11.93 -25.56
N ALA A 28 10.02 -12.22 -24.53
CA ALA A 28 10.30 -11.22 -23.48
C ALA A 28 11.05 -10.02 -24.07
N GLY A 29 10.57 -8.80 -23.81
CA GLY A 29 11.19 -7.57 -24.31
C GLY A 29 12.47 -7.17 -23.59
N ASP A 30 12.78 -7.78 -22.44
CA ASP A 30 14.04 -7.61 -21.71
C ASP A 30 14.29 -8.81 -20.79
N GLN A 31 15.54 -8.97 -20.34
CA GLN A 31 15.94 -9.98 -19.36
C GLN A 31 15.50 -9.57 -17.94
N GLY A 32 14.97 -10.53 -17.18
CA GLY A 32 14.55 -10.28 -15.81
C GLY A 32 14.23 -11.55 -15.02
N ILE A 33 14.13 -11.40 -13.70
CA ILE A 33 13.65 -12.44 -12.79
C ILE A 33 12.43 -11.92 -12.03
N MET A 34 11.44 -12.79 -11.86
CA MET A 34 10.17 -12.44 -11.23
C MET A 34 9.89 -13.42 -10.09
N PHE A 35 9.42 -12.89 -8.96
CA PHE A 35 8.96 -13.67 -7.82
C PHE A 35 7.48 -13.39 -7.57
N GLY A 36 6.70 -14.46 -7.42
CA GLY A 36 5.33 -14.40 -6.92
C GLY A 36 5.28 -14.93 -5.48
N TYR A 37 4.45 -14.31 -4.64
CA TYR A 37 4.23 -14.77 -3.27
C TYR A 37 2.74 -14.70 -2.93
N ALA A 38 2.26 -15.70 -2.17
CA ALA A 38 0.92 -15.74 -1.61
C ALA A 38 0.95 -16.49 -0.27
N CYS A 39 0.15 -16.07 0.69
CA CYS A 39 -0.01 -16.74 1.98
C CYS A 39 -1.47 -16.62 2.46
N ARG A 40 -1.86 -17.33 3.53
CA ARG A 40 -3.26 -17.33 4.02
C ARG A 40 -3.51 -16.39 5.19
N GLU A 41 -2.63 -15.41 5.38
CA GLU A 41 -2.71 -14.50 6.53
C GLU A 41 -3.86 -13.49 6.41
N THR A 42 -4.27 -13.16 5.19
CA THR A 42 -5.35 -12.21 4.90
C THR A 42 -6.29 -12.74 3.81
N PRO A 43 -7.51 -12.17 3.66
CA PRO A 43 -8.47 -12.62 2.64
C PRO A 43 -7.93 -12.54 1.20
N ASP A 44 -7.06 -11.58 0.95
CA ASP A 44 -6.47 -11.29 -0.37
C ASP A 44 -5.17 -12.07 -0.64
N LEU A 45 -4.89 -13.08 0.21
CA LEU A 45 -3.71 -13.95 0.14
C LEU A 45 -2.35 -13.23 0.26
N MET A 46 -2.31 -12.14 1.02
CA MET A 46 -1.13 -11.29 1.20
C MET A 46 -0.57 -11.38 2.63
N PRO A 47 0.74 -11.13 2.83
CA PRO A 47 1.30 -11.01 4.18
C PRO A 47 0.60 -9.90 4.98
N ALA A 48 0.27 -10.16 6.23
CA ALA A 48 -0.47 -9.22 7.06
C ALA A 48 0.16 -7.81 7.16
N PRO A 49 1.48 -7.63 7.38
CA PRO A 49 2.09 -6.31 7.53
C PRO A 49 1.88 -5.37 6.34
N ILE A 50 2.12 -5.86 5.13
CA ILE A 50 1.96 -5.06 3.91
C ILE A 50 0.49 -4.82 3.60
N TYR A 51 -0.34 -5.84 3.81
CA TYR A 51 -1.78 -5.76 3.63
C TYR A 51 -2.39 -4.63 4.45
N TYR A 52 -2.15 -4.63 5.76
CA TYR A 52 -2.74 -3.62 6.65
C TYR A 52 -2.14 -2.23 6.44
N SER A 53 -0.83 -2.15 6.15
CA SER A 53 -0.21 -0.85 5.80
C SER A 53 -0.88 -0.22 4.58
N HIS A 54 -1.12 -1.01 3.52
CA HIS A 54 -1.84 -0.54 2.34
C HIS A 54 -3.31 -0.22 2.62
N LYS A 55 -4.01 -1.09 3.37
CA LYS A 55 -5.43 -0.90 3.66
C LYS A 55 -5.71 0.40 4.41
N ILE A 56 -4.84 0.77 5.34
CA ILE A 56 -4.91 2.06 6.06
C ILE A 56 -4.86 3.23 5.07
N LEU A 57 -3.92 3.22 4.12
CA LEU A 57 -3.77 4.31 3.15
C LEU A 57 -4.93 4.35 2.15
N GLU A 58 -5.44 3.19 1.74
CA GLU A 58 -6.61 3.07 0.88
C GLU A 58 -7.84 3.73 1.53
N LEU A 59 -8.15 3.38 2.78
CA LEU A 59 -9.30 3.94 3.50
C LEU A 59 -9.16 5.44 3.74
N LEU A 60 -7.97 5.92 4.14
CA LEU A 60 -7.72 7.35 4.35
C LEU A 60 -7.82 8.14 3.04
N ALA A 61 -7.31 7.58 1.93
CA ALA A 61 -7.42 8.20 0.62
C ALA A 61 -8.89 8.29 0.17
N ALA A 62 -9.67 7.22 0.36
CA ALA A 62 -11.11 7.22 0.06
C ALA A 62 -11.84 8.28 0.89
N ALA A 63 -11.65 8.28 2.21
CA ALA A 63 -12.28 9.25 3.11
C ALA A 63 -11.90 10.70 2.79
N ARG A 64 -10.65 10.94 2.40
CA ARG A 64 -10.18 12.26 1.93
C ARG A 64 -10.87 12.67 0.64
N HIS A 65 -10.93 11.78 -0.36
CA HIS A 65 -11.57 12.08 -1.65
C HIS A 65 -13.08 12.32 -1.53
N GLU A 66 -13.74 11.59 -0.63
CA GLU A 66 -15.18 11.74 -0.35
C GLU A 66 -15.49 12.97 0.51
N GLY A 67 -14.49 13.56 1.16
CA GLY A 67 -14.69 14.69 2.07
C GLY A 67 -15.35 14.27 3.39
N ASN A 68 -15.10 13.05 3.87
CA ASN A 68 -15.76 12.47 5.03
C ASN A 68 -15.31 13.16 6.32
N GLY A 69 -16.17 14.03 6.86
CA GLY A 69 -15.95 14.72 8.12
C GLY A 69 -14.59 15.43 8.17
N GLU A 70 -13.80 15.13 9.21
CA GLU A 70 -12.47 15.72 9.35
C GLU A 70 -11.42 15.05 8.45
N ALA A 71 -11.62 13.81 8.00
CA ALA A 71 -10.69 13.15 7.07
C ALA A 71 -10.62 13.87 5.72
N GLY A 72 -11.67 14.61 5.34
CA GLY A 72 -11.66 15.51 4.17
C GLY A 72 -10.63 16.64 4.25
N LYS A 73 -10.07 16.93 5.44
CA LYS A 73 -8.99 17.91 5.64
C LYS A 73 -7.59 17.31 5.57
N LEU A 74 -7.46 16.00 5.31
CA LEU A 74 -6.17 15.38 5.05
C LEU A 74 -5.64 15.82 3.68
N GLY A 75 -4.32 15.86 3.54
CA GLY A 75 -3.62 16.09 2.28
C GLY A 75 -3.35 14.79 1.52
N PRO A 76 -2.91 14.88 0.25
CA PRO A 76 -2.64 13.71 -0.58
C PRO A 76 -1.42 12.88 -0.16
N ASP A 77 -0.42 13.46 0.52
CA ASP A 77 0.78 12.72 0.96
C ASP A 77 0.51 11.98 2.28
N ALA A 78 0.72 10.66 2.28
CA ALA A 78 0.57 9.81 3.46
C ALA A 78 1.47 8.57 3.37
N LYS A 79 1.97 8.11 4.53
CA LYS A 79 2.82 6.93 4.70
C LYS A 79 2.36 6.17 5.93
N SER A 80 2.26 4.85 5.81
CA SER A 80 1.89 3.95 6.90
C SER A 80 2.94 2.86 7.09
N GLN A 81 3.10 2.40 8.33
CA GLN A 81 3.87 1.22 8.69
C GLN A 81 3.17 0.49 9.82
N VAL A 82 3.08 -0.84 9.69
CA VAL A 82 2.48 -1.73 10.70
C VAL A 82 3.50 -2.80 11.09
N THR A 83 3.87 -2.85 12.37
CA THR A 83 4.73 -3.92 12.92
C THR A 83 3.84 -4.98 13.58
N VAL A 84 3.88 -6.20 13.06
CA VAL A 84 3.03 -7.31 13.52
C VAL A 84 3.87 -8.32 14.32
N ARG A 85 3.39 -8.70 15.50
CA ARG A 85 3.92 -9.84 16.25
C ARG A 85 3.35 -11.12 15.67
N TYR A 86 4.24 -12.03 15.30
CA TYR A 86 3.88 -13.38 14.89
C TYR A 86 4.02 -14.36 16.04
N ALA A 87 3.03 -15.22 16.22
CA ALA A 87 3.08 -16.36 17.12
C ALA A 87 2.71 -17.61 16.33
N ASP A 88 3.53 -18.66 16.43
CA ASP A 88 3.32 -19.94 15.74
C ASP A 88 3.07 -19.80 14.22
N GLY A 89 3.80 -18.88 13.58
CA GLY A 89 3.70 -18.62 12.14
C GLY A 89 2.43 -17.89 11.71
N LYS A 90 1.67 -17.29 12.65
CA LYS A 90 0.46 -16.51 12.37
C LYS A 90 0.58 -15.09 12.91
N ALA A 91 0.01 -14.13 12.19
CA ALA A 91 -0.15 -12.76 12.66
C ALA A 91 -1.04 -12.76 13.92
N ALA A 92 -0.47 -12.40 15.07
CA ALA A 92 -1.18 -12.44 16.35
C ALA A 92 -1.76 -11.08 16.72
N GLU A 93 -0.95 -10.03 16.64
CA GLU A 93 -1.34 -8.66 17.01
C GLU A 93 -0.37 -7.61 16.45
N VAL A 94 -0.84 -6.38 16.34
CA VAL A 94 -0.03 -5.21 15.98
C VAL A 94 0.64 -4.63 17.22
N THR A 95 1.95 -4.39 17.12
CA THR A 95 2.77 -3.86 18.23
C THR A 95 3.25 -2.43 18.00
N GLN A 96 3.30 -1.99 16.74
CA GLN A 96 3.62 -0.60 16.40
C GLN A 96 2.84 -0.17 15.17
N ILE A 97 2.34 1.07 15.22
CA ILE A 97 1.65 1.74 14.12
C ILE A 97 2.33 3.09 13.93
N VAL A 98 2.84 3.34 12.72
CA VAL A 98 3.36 4.64 12.32
C VAL A 98 2.47 5.17 11.20
N LEU A 99 1.90 6.36 11.38
CA LEU A 99 1.19 7.06 10.31
C LEU A 99 1.67 8.51 10.22
N SER A 100 2.30 8.84 9.09
CA SER A 100 2.55 10.23 8.70
C SER A 100 1.57 10.61 7.62
N THR A 101 0.69 11.57 7.86
CA THR A 101 -0.24 12.08 6.87
C THR A 101 -0.21 13.60 6.83
N GLN A 102 -0.17 14.16 5.64
CA GLN A 102 -0.36 15.60 5.43
C GLN A 102 -1.77 15.99 5.87
N HIS A 103 -1.93 17.20 6.40
CA HIS A 103 -3.23 17.80 6.69
C HIS A 103 -3.22 19.29 6.34
N LEU A 104 -4.39 19.79 5.94
CA LEU A 104 -4.56 21.16 5.47
C LEU A 104 -4.78 22.16 6.62
N ASP A 105 -5.23 21.66 7.77
CA ASP A 105 -5.49 22.47 8.95
C ASP A 105 -4.20 22.58 9.78
N ALA A 106 -3.57 23.76 9.73
CA ALA A 106 -2.31 24.02 10.43
C ALA A 106 -2.44 24.04 11.97
N SER A 107 -3.67 24.06 12.50
CA SER A 107 -3.91 23.99 13.95
C SER A 107 -3.84 22.57 14.51
N TRP A 108 -3.77 21.55 13.66
CA TRP A 108 -3.75 20.15 14.10
C TRP A 108 -2.38 19.76 14.64
N ASP A 109 -2.39 19.22 15.86
CA ASP A 109 -1.26 18.53 16.47
C ASP A 109 -1.37 17.00 16.25
N SER A 110 -0.35 16.25 16.66
CA SER A 110 -0.33 14.79 16.52
C SER A 110 -1.52 14.10 17.23
N LYS A 111 -2.03 14.67 18.33
CA LYS A 111 -3.19 14.11 19.04
C LYS A 111 -4.46 14.26 18.21
N LYS A 112 -4.63 15.42 17.57
CA LYS A 112 -5.75 15.68 16.68
C LYS A 112 -5.69 14.78 15.46
N VAL A 113 -4.54 14.68 14.79
CA VAL A 113 -4.34 13.78 13.65
C VAL A 113 -4.69 12.35 14.05
N ARG A 114 -4.17 11.86 15.19
CA ARG A 114 -4.49 10.52 15.70
C ARG A 114 -6.00 10.31 15.87
N LYS A 115 -6.71 11.26 16.48
CA LYS A 115 -8.16 11.15 16.68
C LYS A 115 -8.93 11.00 15.36
N VAL A 116 -8.46 11.66 14.29
CA VAL A 116 -9.09 11.63 12.97
C VAL A 116 -8.79 10.32 12.25
N VAL A 117 -7.56 9.80 12.34
CA VAL A 117 -7.12 8.63 11.55
C VAL A 117 -7.37 7.29 12.23
N GLU A 118 -7.41 7.25 13.57
CA GLU A 118 -7.53 6.00 14.34
C GLU A 118 -8.78 5.17 14.01
N PRO A 119 -9.98 5.76 13.75
CA PRO A 119 -11.14 5.00 13.31
C PRO A 119 -10.87 4.20 12.02
N TYR A 120 -10.21 4.81 11.03
CA TYR A 120 -9.85 4.15 9.76
C TYR A 120 -8.76 3.10 9.95
N ILE A 121 -7.81 3.32 10.86
CA ILE A 121 -6.79 2.32 11.20
C ILE A 121 -7.44 1.09 11.84
N ARG A 122 -8.38 1.29 12.76
CA ARG A 122 -9.11 0.18 13.40
C ARG A 122 -9.99 -0.56 12.39
N GLU A 123 -10.63 0.17 11.49
CA GLU A 123 -11.39 -0.43 10.38
C GLU A 123 -10.48 -1.27 9.48
N ALA A 124 -9.31 -0.75 9.09
CA ALA A 124 -8.35 -1.48 8.26
C ALA A 124 -7.86 -2.78 8.93
N LEU A 125 -7.58 -2.75 10.23
CA LEU A 125 -7.10 -3.91 10.98
C LEU A 125 -8.17 -4.98 11.19
N GLY A 126 -9.45 -4.60 11.21
CA GLY A 126 -10.58 -5.51 11.37
C GLY A 126 -10.45 -6.33 12.66
N GLU A 127 -10.28 -7.64 12.53
CA GLU A 127 -10.14 -8.57 13.66
C GLU A 127 -8.71 -8.69 14.21
N LEU A 128 -7.69 -8.17 13.49
CA LEU A 128 -6.32 -8.22 13.98
C LEU A 128 -6.19 -7.32 15.21
N LYS A 129 -5.81 -7.93 16.34
CA LYS A 129 -5.69 -7.25 17.62
C LYS A 129 -4.60 -6.18 17.57
N ILE A 130 -4.83 -5.09 18.30
CA ILE A 130 -3.79 -4.11 18.64
C ILE A 130 -3.33 -4.45 20.05
N ALA A 131 -2.04 -4.71 20.23
CA ALA A 131 -1.48 -5.07 21.53
C ALA A 131 -1.74 -3.95 22.55
N GLU A 132 -1.93 -4.31 23.82
CA GLU A 132 -2.15 -3.32 24.91
C GLU A 132 -0.97 -2.35 25.04
N ASP A 133 0.24 -2.82 24.75
CA ASP A 133 1.50 -2.07 24.75
C ASP A 133 1.87 -1.51 23.37
N CYS A 134 0.92 -1.46 22.42
CA CYS A 134 1.19 -0.97 21.07
C CYS A 134 1.66 0.48 21.07
N ASN A 135 2.77 0.75 20.39
CA ASN A 135 3.29 2.09 20.21
C ASN A 135 2.66 2.75 18.98
N TRP A 136 2.25 4.01 19.13
CA TRP A 136 1.64 4.80 18.07
C TRP A 136 2.49 6.02 17.80
N TYR A 137 2.86 6.21 16.54
CA TYR A 137 3.71 7.29 16.05
C TYR A 137 3.03 8.06 14.93
#